data_AF-A0A5R8KB34-F1
#
_entry.id   AF-A0A5R8KB34-F1
#
_cell.length_a   1.000
_cell.length_b   1.000
_cell.length_c   1.000
_cell.angle_alpha   90.00
_cell.angle_beta   90.00
_cell.angle_gamma   90.00
#
_symmetry.space_group_name_H-M   'P 1'
#
loop_
_entity.id
_entity.type
_entity.pdbx_description
1 polymer ?
#
loop_
_entity_poly.entity_id
_entity_poly.type
_entity_poly.pdbx_seq_one_letter_code
_entity_poly.pdbx_strand_id
1 'polypeptide(L)'
;MKPERSAISRRDALKWLAGTSAAGVAAPAMAAPNETGPAPASTVGRHPIHDPDFFKPVFPWEKLLSEEEMKTVTVLADIILPKDELGPSASELKVPEFINEWISAPYEDKVADRELIRGGIAWLNTESFRRFEKRFDEVNATGQIQIVDDICGAGEVKAEHQLGAKFFTLIRKLTLGGYYTHSGSWKQLGYVGNISLGGAYPGVPQEIIELLKLQDVV
;
A
#
# COMPACT_ATOMS: atom_id res chain seq x y z
N MET A 1 27.01 -10.72 23.35
CA MET A 1 25.75 -10.15 22.82
C MET A 1 25.90 -8.64 22.74
N LYS A 2 25.91 -8.07 21.53
CA LYS A 2 25.76 -6.62 21.35
C LYS A 2 24.29 -6.27 21.60
N PRO A 3 23.97 -5.21 22.37
CA PRO A 3 22.58 -4.80 22.52
C PRO A 3 22.05 -4.32 21.17
N GLU A 4 20.89 -4.84 20.78
CA GLU A 4 20.12 -4.36 19.64
C GLU A 4 19.89 -2.86 19.79
N ARG A 5 20.32 -2.10 18.77
CA ARG A 5 19.96 -0.69 18.65
C ARG A 5 18.55 -0.66 18.07
N SER A 6 17.55 -0.53 18.93
CA SER A 6 16.19 -0.18 18.51
C SER A 6 16.24 1.03 17.56
N ALA A 7 15.56 0.92 16.41
CA ALA A 7 15.50 1.97 15.39
C ALA A 7 14.86 3.28 15.90
N ILE A 8 14.19 3.23 17.06
CA ILE A 8 13.57 4.38 17.71
C ILE A 8 14.53 4.90 18.78
N SER A 9 14.97 6.15 18.64
CA SER A 9 15.82 6.76 19.65
C SER A 9 15.03 6.97 20.95
N ARG A 10 15.69 6.89 22.11
CA ARG A 10 15.07 7.18 23.43
C ARG A 10 14.35 8.53 23.46
N ARG A 11 14.83 9.49 22.67
CA ARG A 11 14.22 10.81 22.50
C ARG A 11 12.88 10.73 21.77
N ASP A 12 12.76 9.84 20.78
CA ASP A 12 11.50 9.63 20.05
C ASP A 12 10.48 8.88 20.91
N ALA A 13 10.94 7.93 21.74
CA ALA A 13 10.09 7.30 22.76
C ALA A 13 9.61 8.31 23.84
N LEU A 14 10.44 9.28 24.23
CA LEU A 14 10.04 10.34 25.16
C LEU A 14 9.06 11.35 24.52
N LYS A 15 9.23 11.68 23.23
CA LYS A 15 8.24 12.46 22.49
C LYS A 15 6.90 11.74 22.43
N TRP A 16 6.92 10.41 22.27
CA TRP A 16 5.71 9.59 22.30
C TRP A 16 4.99 9.67 23.65
N LEU A 17 5.73 9.56 24.77
CA LEU A 17 5.14 9.65 26.12
C LEU A 17 4.61 11.05 26.48
N ALA A 18 5.21 12.10 25.91
CA ALA A 18 4.79 13.48 26.11
C ALA A 18 3.58 13.88 25.23
N GLY A 19 3.29 13.14 24.16
CA GLY A 19 2.14 13.38 23.28
C GLY A 19 0.79 13.08 23.92
N THR A 20 0.73 12.20 24.92
CA THR A 20 -0.51 11.85 25.65
C THR A 20 -0.95 12.90 26.67
N SER A 21 -0.12 13.89 27.02
CA SER A 21 -0.43 14.89 28.06
C SER A 21 -0.79 16.29 27.54
N ALA A 22 -0.77 16.52 26.21
CA ALA A 22 -1.03 17.84 25.62
C ALA A 22 -2.44 18.03 25.01
N ALA A 23 -3.44 17.25 25.44
CA ALA A 23 -4.86 17.51 25.12
C ALA A 23 -5.46 18.63 26.00
N GLY A 24 -4.65 19.60 26.43
CA GLY A 24 -5.04 20.70 27.30
C GLY A 24 -4.80 22.05 26.62
N VAL A 25 -5.90 22.70 26.26
CA VAL A 25 -6.06 24.14 26.00
C VAL A 25 -5.59 24.68 24.64
N ALA A 26 -6.48 24.60 23.64
CA ALA A 26 -6.64 25.69 22.66
C ALA A 26 -8.13 25.80 22.29
N ALA A 27 -8.86 26.61 23.06
CA ALA A 27 -10.19 27.07 22.66
C ALA A 27 -10.08 27.84 21.33
N PRO A 28 -11.03 27.71 20.39
CA PRO A 28 -11.03 28.57 19.23
C PRO A 28 -11.35 29.99 19.72
N ALA A 29 -10.37 30.89 19.65
CA ALA A 29 -10.66 32.30 19.72
C ALA A 29 -11.54 32.64 18.51
N MET A 30 -12.83 32.89 18.75
CA MET A 30 -13.65 33.62 17.79
C MET A 30 -12.98 34.98 17.59
N ALA A 31 -12.37 35.17 16.42
CA ALA A 31 -11.77 36.43 16.04
C ALA A 31 -12.86 37.52 15.94
N ALA A 32 -12.70 38.58 16.73
CA ALA A 32 -13.39 39.85 16.47
C ALA A 32 -12.82 40.48 15.19
N PRO A 33 -13.60 41.28 14.42
CA PRO A 33 -13.32 41.55 13.00
C PRO A 33 -12.16 42.51 12.71
N ASN A 34 -11.34 42.94 13.68
CA ASN A 34 -10.43 44.07 13.46
C ASN A 34 -9.08 44.02 14.18
N GLU A 35 -8.64 42.85 14.66
CA GLU A 35 -7.31 42.69 15.25
C GLU A 35 -6.36 42.06 14.20
N THR A 36 -5.72 42.90 13.37
CA THR A 36 -4.65 42.48 12.45
C THR A 36 -3.29 42.45 13.15
N GLY A 37 -3.21 41.77 14.30
CA GLY A 37 -1.93 41.40 14.89
C GLY A 37 -1.27 40.29 14.03
N PRO A 38 0.08 40.20 13.97
CA PRO A 38 0.72 39.04 13.37
C PRO A 38 0.22 37.80 14.09
N ALA A 39 -0.35 36.85 13.36
CA ALA A 39 -0.69 35.55 13.93
C ALA A 39 0.57 34.99 14.61
N PRO A 40 0.48 34.48 15.86
CA PRO A 40 1.63 33.84 16.49
C PRO A 40 2.15 32.77 15.56
N ALA A 41 3.49 32.66 15.46
CA ALA A 41 4.11 31.64 14.62
C ALA A 41 3.50 30.28 14.97
N SER A 42 2.77 29.69 14.02
CA SER A 42 2.27 28.34 14.16
C SER A 42 3.49 27.42 14.18
N THR A 43 3.98 27.09 15.36
CA THR A 43 4.83 25.93 15.52
C THR A 43 3.93 24.73 15.30
N VAL A 44 3.77 24.32 14.04
CA VAL A 44 3.17 23.02 13.72
C VAL A 44 4.07 22.01 14.39
N GLY A 45 3.65 21.53 15.55
CA GLY A 45 4.30 20.43 16.23
C GLY A 45 4.17 19.23 15.31
N ARG A 46 5.17 19.00 14.44
CA ARG A 46 5.19 17.83 13.58
C ARG A 46 5.29 16.62 14.51
N HIS A 47 4.17 15.93 14.64
CA HIS A 47 4.11 14.71 15.41
C HIS A 47 4.57 13.59 14.47
N PRO A 48 5.71 12.90 14.72
CA PRO A 48 6.26 11.93 13.75
C PRO A 48 5.29 10.80 13.34
N ILE A 49 4.22 10.57 14.12
CA ILE A 49 3.14 9.62 13.81
C ILE A 49 2.08 10.22 12.88
N HIS A 50 1.68 11.48 13.07
CA HIS A 50 0.59 12.10 12.30
C HIS A 50 1.09 12.96 11.13
N ASP A 51 2.34 13.39 11.21
CA ASP A 51 3.02 14.21 10.22
C ASP A 51 4.39 13.56 9.93
N PRO A 52 4.39 12.39 9.25
CA PRO A 52 5.61 11.71 8.88
C PRO A 52 6.44 12.59 7.96
N ASP A 53 7.75 12.64 8.19
CA ASP A 53 8.67 13.30 7.26
C ASP A 53 8.78 12.43 6.00
N PHE A 54 8.04 12.78 4.96
CA PHE A 54 8.06 12.07 3.67
C PHE A 54 9.45 12.06 3.01
N PHE A 55 10.38 12.93 3.42
CA PHE A 55 11.77 12.92 2.94
C PHE A 55 12.67 12.00 3.75
N LYS A 56 12.23 11.56 4.93
CA LYS A 56 12.93 10.62 5.82
C LYS A 56 11.94 9.62 6.39
N PRO A 57 11.45 8.68 5.56
CA PRO A 57 10.51 7.67 6.03
C PRO A 57 11.18 6.83 7.12
N VAL A 58 10.64 6.93 8.34
CA VAL A 58 11.03 6.08 9.46
C VAL A 58 9.92 5.06 9.65
N PHE A 59 10.25 3.80 9.43
CA PHE A 59 9.36 2.68 9.75
C PHE A 59 9.63 2.28 11.20
N PRO A 60 8.63 2.32 12.11
CA PRO A 60 8.86 2.08 13.53
C PRO A 60 8.96 0.58 13.87
N TRP A 61 8.82 -0.32 12.90
CA TRP A 61 8.91 -1.78 13.06
C TRP A 61 9.90 -2.40 12.07
N GLU A 62 10.37 -3.60 12.38
CA GLU A 62 11.26 -4.37 11.51
C GLU A 62 10.47 -5.12 10.44
N LYS A 63 11.09 -5.29 9.26
CA LYS A 63 10.50 -6.06 8.16
C LYS A 63 10.61 -7.55 8.42
N LEU A 64 9.50 -8.28 8.25
CA LEU A 64 9.38 -9.65 8.72
C LEU A 64 9.58 -10.73 7.66
N LEU A 65 9.40 -10.41 6.37
CA LEU A 65 9.62 -11.40 5.31
C LEU A 65 11.12 -11.70 5.14
N SER A 66 11.45 -12.99 5.03
CA SER A 66 12.79 -13.42 4.64
C SER A 66 13.10 -13.08 3.17
N GLU A 67 14.37 -13.19 2.78
CA GLU A 67 14.76 -12.97 1.37
C GLU A 67 14.08 -13.96 0.43
N GLU A 68 13.86 -15.20 0.88
CA GLU A 68 13.18 -16.25 0.12
C GLU A 68 11.67 -16.02 0.00
N GLU A 69 11.04 -15.54 1.06
CA GLU A 69 9.62 -15.15 1.02
C GLU A 69 9.44 -13.93 0.10
N MET A 70 10.36 -12.96 0.17
CA MET A 70 10.38 -11.80 -0.72
C MET A 70 10.45 -12.19 -2.20
N LYS A 71 11.32 -13.13 -2.59
CA LYS A 71 11.36 -13.63 -3.98
C LYS A 71 10.03 -14.19 -4.44
N THR A 72 9.37 -14.98 -3.59
CA THR A 72 8.06 -15.57 -3.87
C THR A 72 7.00 -14.48 -4.07
N VAL A 73 6.96 -13.48 -3.18
CA VAL A 73 6.03 -12.34 -3.27
C VAL A 73 6.30 -11.51 -4.52
N THR A 74 7.56 -11.27 -4.88
CA THR A 74 7.93 -10.53 -6.09
C THR A 74 7.41 -11.22 -7.35
N VAL A 75 7.69 -12.52 -7.50
CA VAL A 75 7.19 -13.29 -8.66
C VAL A 75 5.67 -13.27 -8.71
N LEU A 76 5.00 -13.48 -7.57
CA LEU A 76 3.55 -13.50 -7.53
C LEU A 76 2.92 -12.13 -7.84
N ALA A 77 3.51 -11.04 -7.34
CA ALA A 77 3.06 -9.69 -7.63
C ALA A 77 3.18 -9.35 -9.13
N ASP A 78 4.29 -9.77 -9.77
CA ASP A 78 4.50 -9.58 -11.21
C ASP A 78 3.61 -10.48 -12.07
N ILE A 79 3.15 -11.64 -11.57
CA ILE A 79 2.11 -12.44 -12.22
C ILE A 79 0.75 -11.71 -12.17
N ILE A 80 0.43 -11.04 -11.05
CA ILE A 80 -0.84 -10.33 -10.86
C ILE A 80 -0.88 -9.04 -11.69
N LEU A 81 0.22 -8.27 -11.70
CA LEU A 81 0.36 -7.04 -12.49
C LEU A 81 1.71 -7.05 -13.23
N PRO A 82 1.76 -7.72 -14.39
CA PRO A 82 2.95 -7.75 -15.22
C PRO A 82 3.20 -6.38 -15.86
N LYS A 83 4.43 -6.19 -16.33
CA LYS A 83 4.78 -5.03 -17.15
C LYS A 83 4.01 -5.05 -18.46
N ASP A 84 3.42 -3.92 -18.84
CA ASP A 84 2.73 -3.72 -20.11
C ASP A 84 3.14 -2.39 -20.77
N GLU A 85 2.48 -2.01 -21.87
CA GLU A 85 2.76 -0.73 -22.56
C GLU A 85 2.30 0.50 -21.77
N LEU A 86 1.38 0.31 -20.83
CA LEU A 86 0.70 1.36 -20.08
C LEU A 86 1.37 1.63 -18.74
N GLY A 87 2.11 0.66 -18.19
CA GLY A 87 2.72 0.76 -16.88
C GLY A 87 3.85 -0.27 -16.60
N PRO A 88 4.66 0.03 -15.57
CA PRO A 88 5.71 -0.87 -15.08
C PRO A 88 5.13 -2.13 -14.40
N SER A 89 5.96 -3.14 -14.10
CA SER A 89 5.51 -4.28 -13.29
C SER A 89 5.30 -3.90 -11.81
N ALA A 90 4.63 -4.77 -11.04
CA ALA A 90 4.45 -4.56 -9.60
C ALA A 90 5.77 -4.42 -8.85
N SER A 91 6.76 -5.23 -9.19
CA SER A 91 8.10 -5.17 -8.60
C SER A 91 8.85 -3.88 -8.95
N GLU A 92 8.72 -3.37 -10.17
CA GLU A 92 9.31 -2.08 -10.58
C GLU A 92 8.76 -0.90 -9.75
N LEU A 93 7.53 -1.01 -9.22
CA LEU A 93 6.90 -0.04 -8.31
C LEU A 93 7.09 -0.35 -6.82
N LYS A 94 7.94 -1.32 -6.46
CA LYS A 94 8.22 -1.72 -5.06
C LYS A 94 6.99 -2.20 -4.29
N VAL A 95 6.02 -2.79 -4.98
CA VAL A 95 4.83 -3.38 -4.36
C VAL A 95 5.17 -4.53 -3.40
N PRO A 96 6.13 -5.43 -3.68
CA PRO A 96 6.55 -6.46 -2.73
C PRO A 96 7.06 -5.88 -1.40
N GLU A 97 7.81 -4.77 -1.44
CA GLU A 97 8.30 -4.08 -0.26
C GLU A 97 7.16 -3.42 0.53
N PHE A 98 6.15 -2.89 -0.16
CA PHE A 98 4.91 -2.43 0.46
C PHE A 98 4.17 -3.57 1.17
N ILE A 99 4.05 -4.75 0.56
CA ILE A 99 3.40 -5.91 1.19
C ILE A 99 4.18 -6.35 2.43
N ASN A 100 5.51 -6.39 2.37
CA ASN A 100 6.35 -6.70 3.53
C ASN A 100 6.14 -5.68 4.66
N GLU A 101 6.12 -4.40 4.32
CA GLU A 101 5.84 -3.32 5.28
C GLU A 101 4.44 -3.47 5.92
N TRP A 102 3.42 -3.74 5.10
CA TRP A 102 2.03 -3.93 5.52
C TRP A 102 1.90 -5.02 6.58
N ILE A 103 2.45 -6.21 6.33
CA ILE A 103 2.36 -7.33 7.26
C ILE A 103 3.32 -7.21 8.46
N SER A 104 4.29 -6.31 8.37
CA SER A 104 5.23 -6.04 9.47
C SER A 104 4.65 -5.11 10.52
N ALA A 105 3.64 -4.33 10.15
CA ALA A 105 2.95 -3.43 11.06
C ALA A 105 2.25 -4.19 12.20
N PRO A 106 2.38 -3.75 13.46
CA PRO A 106 1.87 -4.47 14.64
C PRO A 106 0.37 -4.21 14.91
N TYR A 107 -0.39 -3.75 13.90
CA TYR A 107 -1.84 -3.56 14.02
C TYR A 107 -2.55 -4.91 13.91
N GLU A 108 -3.65 -5.08 14.64
CA GLU A 108 -4.36 -6.36 14.75
C GLU A 108 -4.79 -6.94 13.39
N ASP A 109 -5.31 -6.10 12.51
CA ASP A 109 -5.72 -6.49 11.16
C ASP A 109 -4.51 -6.89 10.28
N LYS A 110 -3.37 -6.21 10.44
CA LYS A 110 -2.12 -6.52 9.73
C LYS A 110 -1.48 -7.81 10.24
N VAL A 111 -1.61 -8.10 11.52
CA VAL A 111 -1.17 -9.36 12.13
C VAL A 111 -1.97 -10.54 11.57
N ALA A 112 -3.29 -10.40 11.41
CA ALA A 112 -4.11 -11.41 10.76
C ALA A 112 -3.74 -11.60 9.27
N ASP A 113 -3.53 -10.50 8.54
CA ASP A 113 -3.06 -10.54 7.15
C ASP A 113 -1.68 -11.23 7.03
N ARG A 114 -0.77 -11.00 7.98
CA ARG A 114 0.55 -11.63 8.05
C ARG A 114 0.45 -13.15 8.14
N GLU A 115 -0.41 -13.67 9.00
CA GLU A 115 -0.58 -15.11 9.17
C GLU A 115 -1.09 -15.77 7.88
N LEU A 116 -2.08 -15.14 7.24
CA LEU A 116 -2.62 -15.62 5.96
C LEU A 116 -1.58 -15.56 4.83
N ILE A 117 -0.79 -14.48 4.75
CA ILE A 117 0.25 -14.32 3.72
C ILE A 117 1.36 -15.35 3.90
N ARG A 118 1.90 -15.51 5.11
CA ARG A 118 2.99 -16.47 5.33
C ARG A 118 2.51 -17.91 5.17
N GLY A 119 1.30 -18.23 5.63
CA GLY A 119 0.66 -19.53 5.39
C GLY A 119 0.45 -19.81 3.90
N GLY A 120 0.06 -18.80 3.13
CA GLY A 120 -0.11 -18.90 1.68
C GLY A 120 1.19 -19.04 0.90
N ILE A 121 2.26 -18.35 1.30
CA ILE A 121 3.61 -18.53 0.74
C ILE A 121 4.12 -19.95 0.99
N ALA A 122 3.90 -20.49 2.19
CA ALA A 122 4.23 -21.87 2.51
C ALA A 122 3.42 -22.84 1.63
N TRP A 123 2.11 -22.63 1.51
CA TRP A 123 1.23 -23.42 0.65
C TRP A 123 1.68 -23.40 -0.82
N LEU A 124 2.02 -22.22 -1.37
CA LEU A 124 2.54 -22.08 -2.74
C LEU A 124 3.81 -22.90 -2.94
N ASN A 125 4.75 -22.83 -2.01
CA ASN A 125 5.98 -23.59 -2.09
C ASN A 125 5.72 -25.10 -1.98
N THR A 126 4.86 -25.55 -1.06
CA THR A 126 4.46 -26.97 -0.97
C THR A 126 3.85 -27.46 -2.27
N GLU A 127 2.93 -26.70 -2.85
CA GLU A 127 2.26 -27.08 -4.09
C GLU A 127 3.22 -27.07 -5.30
N SER A 128 4.13 -26.11 -5.33
CA SER A 128 5.21 -26.05 -6.31
C SER A 128 6.15 -27.25 -6.21
N PHE A 129 6.61 -27.60 -5.00
CA PHE A 129 7.45 -28.78 -4.78
C PHE A 129 6.73 -30.07 -5.17
N ARG A 130 5.43 -30.19 -4.85
CA ARG A 130 4.61 -31.37 -5.20
C ARG A 130 4.51 -31.59 -6.71
N ARG A 131 4.42 -30.51 -7.50
CA ARG A 131 4.26 -30.57 -8.97
C ARG A 131 5.57 -30.58 -9.74
N PHE A 132 6.58 -29.89 -9.24
CA PHE A 132 7.78 -29.51 -10.01
C PHE A 132 9.10 -29.74 -9.27
N GLU A 133 9.07 -30.23 -8.03
CA GLU A 133 10.25 -30.47 -7.17
C GLU A 133 11.13 -29.21 -6.97
N LYS A 134 10.52 -28.03 -7.09
CA LYS A 134 11.19 -26.72 -6.97
C LYS A 134 10.35 -25.76 -6.16
N ARG A 135 11.00 -24.74 -5.61
CA ARG A 135 10.29 -23.61 -4.99
C ARG A 135 9.51 -22.83 -6.04
N PHE A 136 8.45 -22.13 -5.64
CA PHE A 136 7.59 -21.41 -6.58
C PHE A 136 8.36 -20.39 -7.42
N ASP A 137 9.31 -19.67 -6.82
CA ASP A 137 10.17 -18.70 -7.51
C ASP A 137 11.16 -19.31 -8.50
N GLU A 138 11.39 -20.64 -8.43
CA GLU A 138 12.32 -21.38 -9.29
C GLU A 138 11.60 -22.17 -10.41
N VAL A 139 10.28 -22.23 -10.37
CA VAL A 139 9.46 -22.84 -11.42
C VAL A 139 9.39 -21.91 -12.64
N ASN A 140 9.25 -22.48 -13.83
CA ASN A 140 9.06 -21.67 -15.04
C ASN A 140 7.69 -20.95 -15.03
N ALA A 141 7.55 -19.91 -15.86
CA ALA A 141 6.32 -19.11 -15.90
C ALA A 141 5.05 -19.94 -16.14
N THR A 142 5.11 -20.96 -17.00
CA THR A 142 3.96 -21.85 -17.25
C THR A 142 3.53 -22.60 -16.00
N GLY A 143 4.46 -23.17 -15.24
CA GLY A 143 4.15 -23.89 -14.01
C GLY A 143 3.67 -22.96 -12.88
N GLN A 144 4.20 -21.74 -12.81
CA GLN A 144 3.73 -20.72 -11.88
C GLN A 144 2.27 -20.33 -12.17
N ILE A 145 1.94 -20.06 -13.43
CA ILE A 145 0.59 -19.73 -13.88
C ILE A 145 -0.38 -20.88 -13.58
N GLN A 146 0.01 -22.14 -13.82
CA GLN A 146 -0.83 -23.30 -13.50
C GLN A 146 -1.23 -23.38 -12.03
N ILE A 147 -0.31 -23.09 -11.10
CA ILE A 147 -0.64 -23.07 -9.67
C ILE A 147 -1.55 -21.88 -9.34
N VAL A 148 -1.28 -20.72 -9.93
CA VAL A 148 -2.05 -19.50 -9.70
C VAL A 148 -3.48 -19.61 -10.24
N ASP A 149 -3.68 -20.20 -11.42
CA ASP A 149 -5.00 -20.41 -12.02
C ASP A 149 -5.91 -21.27 -11.13
N ASP A 150 -5.34 -22.25 -10.44
CA ASP A 150 -6.07 -23.13 -9.52
C ASP A 150 -6.60 -22.42 -8.26
N ILE A 151 -6.08 -21.22 -7.94
CA ILE A 151 -6.42 -20.44 -6.74
C ILE A 151 -6.96 -19.03 -7.04
N CYS A 152 -6.94 -18.59 -8.31
CA CYS A 152 -7.27 -17.21 -8.66
C CYS A 152 -8.76 -16.86 -8.52
N GLY A 153 -9.61 -17.88 -8.40
CA GLY A 153 -11.05 -17.75 -8.22
C GLY A 153 -11.81 -17.45 -9.52
N ALA A 154 -11.19 -17.64 -10.69
CA ALA A 154 -11.89 -17.54 -11.98
C ALA A 154 -12.86 -18.71 -12.23
N GLY A 155 -12.65 -19.84 -11.54
CA GLY A 155 -13.51 -21.03 -11.59
C GLY A 155 -13.73 -21.65 -10.20
N GLU A 156 -14.24 -22.89 -10.17
CA GLU A 156 -14.42 -23.64 -8.92
C GLU A 156 -13.07 -24.00 -8.30
N VAL A 157 -12.79 -23.46 -7.11
CA VAL A 157 -11.58 -23.78 -6.35
C VAL A 157 -11.79 -25.10 -5.61
N LYS A 158 -10.92 -26.08 -5.86
CA LYS A 158 -10.93 -27.36 -5.16
C LYS A 158 -10.92 -27.18 -3.64
N ALA A 159 -11.59 -28.06 -2.91
CA ALA A 159 -11.63 -28.00 -1.44
C ALA A 159 -10.22 -27.98 -0.79
N GLU A 160 -9.27 -28.70 -1.38
CA GLU A 160 -7.85 -28.74 -0.98
C GLU A 160 -7.08 -27.42 -1.22
N HIS A 161 -7.58 -26.55 -2.11
CA HIS A 161 -6.94 -25.28 -2.49
C HIS A 161 -7.57 -24.06 -1.81
N GLN A 162 -8.54 -24.25 -0.92
CA GLN A 162 -9.28 -23.16 -0.28
C GLN A 162 -8.38 -22.20 0.52
N LEU A 163 -7.33 -22.72 1.15
CA LEU A 163 -6.34 -21.88 1.83
C LEU A 163 -5.57 -21.01 0.82
N GLY A 164 -5.11 -21.62 -0.28
CA GLY A 164 -4.43 -20.92 -1.37
C GLY A 164 -5.29 -19.83 -2.00
N ALA A 165 -6.59 -20.07 -2.20
CA ALA A 165 -7.50 -19.07 -2.77
C ALA A 165 -7.79 -17.89 -1.83
N LYS A 166 -7.93 -18.14 -0.52
CA LYS A 166 -8.04 -17.06 0.48
C LYS A 166 -6.79 -16.19 0.50
N PHE A 167 -5.62 -16.83 0.52
CA PHE A 167 -4.34 -16.16 0.39
C PHE A 167 -4.25 -15.33 -0.89
N PHE A 168 -4.57 -15.93 -2.04
CA PHE A 168 -4.48 -15.26 -3.34
C PHE A 168 -5.41 -14.03 -3.41
N THR A 169 -6.60 -14.13 -2.83
CA THR A 169 -7.53 -13.01 -2.73
C THR A 169 -6.93 -11.84 -1.95
N LEU A 170 -6.29 -12.11 -0.80
CA LEU A 170 -5.64 -11.08 0.01
C LEU A 170 -4.44 -10.47 -0.71
N ILE A 171 -3.52 -11.29 -1.22
CA ILE A 171 -2.31 -10.77 -1.86
C ILE A 171 -2.65 -10.00 -3.14
N ARG A 172 -3.63 -10.44 -3.93
CA ARG A 172 -4.14 -9.68 -5.08
C ARG A 172 -4.70 -8.32 -4.67
N LYS A 173 -5.48 -8.26 -3.59
CA LYS A 173 -6.01 -7.00 -3.05
C LYS A 173 -4.86 -6.05 -2.67
N LEU A 174 -3.85 -6.54 -1.96
CA LEU A 174 -2.70 -5.72 -1.55
C LEU A 174 -1.83 -5.30 -2.73
N THR A 175 -1.61 -6.18 -3.71
CA THR A 175 -0.87 -5.87 -4.94
C THR A 175 -1.55 -4.75 -5.70
N LEU A 176 -2.86 -4.84 -5.94
CA LEU A 176 -3.64 -3.77 -6.60
C LEU A 176 -3.62 -2.47 -5.79
N GLY A 177 -3.79 -2.55 -4.47
CA GLY A 177 -3.76 -1.40 -3.57
C GLY A 177 -2.41 -0.68 -3.56
N GLY A 178 -1.31 -1.42 -3.50
CA GLY A 178 0.04 -0.86 -3.55
C GLY A 178 0.39 -0.30 -4.93
N TYR A 179 -0.05 -0.96 -5.99
CA TYR A 179 0.27 -0.55 -7.35
C TYR A 179 -0.45 0.73 -7.76
N TYR A 180 -1.77 0.79 -7.59
CA TYR A 180 -2.59 1.93 -8.04
C TYR A 180 -2.52 3.16 -7.13
N THR A 181 -1.87 3.06 -5.96
CA THR A 181 -1.55 4.22 -5.12
C THR A 181 -0.22 4.87 -5.48
N HIS A 182 0.60 4.22 -6.29
CA HIS A 182 1.88 4.77 -6.73
C HIS A 182 1.70 5.60 -8.01
N SER A 183 2.28 6.82 -8.06
CA SER A 183 2.09 7.72 -9.21
C SER A 183 2.58 7.16 -10.55
N GLY A 184 3.53 6.23 -10.52
CA GLY A 184 4.01 5.49 -11.68
C GLY A 184 2.95 4.64 -12.41
N SER A 185 1.82 4.32 -11.78
CA SER A 185 0.73 3.55 -12.39
C SER A 185 -0.43 4.40 -12.91
N TRP A 186 -0.46 5.71 -12.61
CA TRP A 186 -1.59 6.60 -12.92
C TRP A 186 -1.93 6.67 -14.41
N LYS A 187 -0.93 6.51 -15.28
CA LYS A 187 -1.13 6.45 -16.73
C LYS A 187 -2.04 5.28 -17.13
N GLN A 188 -1.88 4.12 -16.50
CA GLN A 188 -2.68 2.93 -16.78
C GLN A 188 -4.14 3.10 -16.34
N LEU A 189 -4.40 3.92 -15.32
CA LEU A 189 -5.76 4.29 -14.90
C LEU A 189 -6.41 5.35 -15.79
N GLY A 190 -5.67 5.99 -16.69
CA GLY A 190 -6.12 7.21 -17.37
C GLY A 190 -6.32 8.38 -16.40
N TYR A 191 -5.61 8.38 -15.26
CA TYR A 191 -5.74 9.43 -14.26
C TYR A 191 -5.09 10.73 -14.76
N VAL A 192 -5.90 11.78 -14.89
CA VAL A 192 -5.50 13.12 -15.38
C VAL A 192 -5.46 14.19 -14.29
N GLY A 193 -5.64 13.79 -13.02
CA GLY A 193 -5.60 14.70 -11.87
C GLY A 193 -4.18 15.03 -11.40
N ASN A 194 -4.08 15.83 -10.33
CA ASN A 194 -2.81 16.29 -9.74
C ASN A 194 -1.89 17.07 -10.72
N ILE A 195 -2.49 17.65 -11.77
CA ILE A 195 -1.86 18.57 -12.71
C ILE A 195 -2.49 19.95 -12.47
N SER A 196 -1.66 20.97 -12.31
CA SER A 196 -2.15 22.34 -12.21
C SER A 196 -2.75 22.78 -13.55
N LEU A 197 -4.03 23.16 -13.55
CA LEU A 197 -4.66 23.82 -14.69
C LEU A 197 -4.24 25.28 -14.73
N GLY A 198 -3.70 25.73 -15.87
CA GLY A 198 -3.41 27.14 -16.10
C GLY A 198 -4.69 27.89 -16.47
N GLY A 199 -4.97 29.01 -15.78
CA GLY A 199 -6.13 29.86 -16.06
C GLY A 199 -7.39 29.43 -15.33
N ALA A 200 -8.55 29.92 -15.80
CA ALA A 200 -9.84 29.58 -15.21
C ALA A 200 -10.17 28.10 -15.46
N TYR A 201 -10.83 27.46 -14.50
CA TYR A 201 -11.32 26.10 -14.66
C TYR A 201 -12.26 26.04 -15.87
N PRO A 202 -12.00 25.18 -16.88
CA PRO A 202 -12.75 25.19 -18.14
C PRO A 202 -14.19 24.68 -18.01
N GLY A 203 -14.61 24.23 -16.82
CA GLY A 203 -15.93 23.68 -16.59
C GLY A 203 -16.09 22.27 -17.13
N VAL A 204 -17.33 21.80 -17.15
CA VAL A 204 -17.69 20.50 -17.74
C VAL A 204 -17.59 20.60 -19.26
N PRO A 205 -16.93 19.64 -19.95
CA PRO A 205 -16.85 19.66 -21.41
C PRO A 205 -18.24 19.65 -22.06
N GLN A 206 -18.42 20.43 -23.14
CA GLN A 206 -19.70 20.58 -23.85
C GLN A 206 -20.29 19.23 -24.31
N GLU A 207 -19.42 18.32 -24.77
CA GLU A 207 -19.80 16.96 -25.18
C GLU A 207 -20.52 16.18 -24.07
N ILE A 208 -20.12 16.38 -22.80
CA ILE A 208 -20.74 15.73 -21.64
C ILE A 208 -22.08 16.39 -21.29
N ILE A 209 -22.18 17.72 -21.41
CA ILE A 209 -23.43 18.46 -21.20
C ILE A 209 -24.48 17.99 -22.22
N GLU A 210 -24.08 17.82 -23.48
CA GLU A 210 -24.95 17.32 -24.54
C GLU A 210 -25.36 15.87 -24.33
N LEU A 211 -24.40 15.00 -23.99
CA LEU A 211 -24.64 13.60 -23.69
C LEU A 211 -25.66 13.41 -22.56
N LEU A 212 -25.55 14.22 -21.50
CA LEU A 212 -26.41 14.15 -20.32
C LEU A 212 -27.68 15.00 -20.43
N LYS A 213 -27.84 15.77 -21.51
CA LYS A 213 -28.98 16.68 -21.73
C LYS A 213 -29.14 17.72 -20.62
N LEU A 214 -28.04 18.32 -20.20
CA LEU A 214 -27.99 19.31 -19.11
C LEU A 214 -27.87 20.76 -19.60
N GLN A 215 -28.25 21.04 -20.85
CA GLN A 215 -28.10 22.37 -21.46
C GLN A 215 -28.90 23.46 -20.73
N ASP A 216 -29.97 23.08 -20.03
CA ASP A 216 -30.84 24.01 -19.31
C ASP A 216 -30.36 24.32 -17.88
N VAL A 217 -29.27 23.68 -17.42
CA VAL A 217 -28.77 23.74 -16.02
C VAL A 217 -27.42 24.45 -15.90
N VAL A 218 -26.66 24.56 -17.00
CA VAL A 218 -25.28 25.11 -17.04
C VAL A 218 -25.28 26.54 -17.54
#